data_AF-A0A9D2ZYU0-F1
#
_entry.id   AF-A0A9D2ZYU0-F1
#
_cell.length_a   1.000
_cell.length_b   1.000
_cell.length_c   1.000
_cell.angle_alpha   90.00
_cell.angle_beta   90.00
_cell.angle_gamma   90.00
#
_symmetry.space_group_name_H-M   'P 1'
#
loop_
_entity.id
_entity.type
_entity.pdbx_description
1 polymer ?
#
loop_
_entity_poly.entity_id
_entity_poly.type
_entity_poly.pdbx_seq_one_letter_code
_entity_poly.pdbx_strand_id
1 'polypeptide(L)'
;MNYYIVKDRDTLWGISKKFNVTVKRLAEINDLSGSSIHKIRIGQKIYINKIAAELILKIILLDLSFKPISKGIVRLEYDGKSKEVTFKDGIINNIEILDHSKGLKVYYKNIKDDFDLIAHHKTLPIGKKVLRLTSRQMKVAGTHYPQSGIVQHTIDEIKKSLKNLAKPLVKGGSEKADTSQSSMILPEPINDQKRTDSGNSTHIIASQFTEENFILNTVNNKYRKFVIDASKRHGFTPHSLAALIHAEAAKKSNGEWDSKSFNASTNAAGLTQFLKGTWLEICKNKKSLIGQYASNNKHLTEKQLLNLRFDPEFSIDAAATYAVVNFKWSKLPYQKLTEPSSIAKFAYLLHHEGAGGARSFVNNSFSPERAKLLLLAQFGNKGKQNALEYLKRYKNDAKAAYGTWLRVYIDAHINIYDYVLDKSKTSGVNLSLDETIKILSGQTFSPTPTPTP
;
A
#
# COMPACT_ATOMS: atom_id res chain seq x y z
N MET A 1 -22.64 22.94 28.67
CA MET A 1 -23.93 22.21 28.67
C MET A 1 -24.73 22.69 29.87
N ASN A 2 -25.97 23.16 29.66
CA ASN A 2 -26.82 23.61 30.76
C ASN A 2 -27.86 22.51 31.08
N TYR A 3 -28.05 22.21 32.37
CA TYR A 3 -28.96 21.16 32.84
C TYR A 3 -29.68 21.57 34.12
N TYR A 4 -30.87 21.02 34.29
CA TYR A 4 -31.73 21.18 35.44
C TYR A 4 -31.85 19.86 36.21
N ILE A 5 -32.05 19.91 37.52
CA ILE A 5 -32.32 18.74 38.36
C ILE A 5 -33.80 18.77 38.73
N VAL A 6 -34.52 17.72 38.35
CA VAL A 6 -35.97 17.54 38.58
C VAL A 6 -36.25 17.51 40.08
N LYS A 7 -37.16 18.38 40.55
CA LYS A 7 -37.64 18.43 41.93
C LYS A 7 -38.97 17.66 42.08
N ASP A 8 -39.55 17.65 43.27
CA ASP A 8 -40.95 17.19 43.44
C ASP A 8 -41.89 17.99 42.51
N ARG A 9 -42.90 17.29 41.96
CA ARG A 9 -43.93 17.81 41.03
C ARG A 9 -43.44 18.45 39.72
N ASP A 10 -42.14 18.47 39.43
CA ASP A 10 -41.63 18.93 38.13
C ASP A 10 -42.12 18.02 36.99
N THR A 11 -42.51 18.63 35.87
CA THR A 11 -42.89 17.93 34.63
C THR A 11 -42.04 18.42 33.47
N LEU A 12 -41.87 17.59 32.43
CA LEU A 12 -41.09 18.00 31.25
C LEU A 12 -41.69 19.23 30.55
N TRP A 13 -43.01 19.44 30.66
CA TRP A 13 -43.73 20.63 30.21
C TRP A 13 -43.43 21.87 31.08
N GLY A 14 -43.45 21.74 32.41
CA GLY A 14 -43.08 22.83 33.32
C GLY A 14 -41.65 23.29 33.14
N ILE A 15 -40.71 22.35 32.98
CA ILE A 15 -39.29 22.62 32.69
C ILE A 15 -39.15 23.28 31.31
N SER A 16 -39.85 22.77 30.29
CA SER A 16 -39.92 23.35 28.94
C SER A 16 -40.34 24.83 28.97
N LYS A 17 -41.42 25.16 29.68
CA LYS A 17 -41.89 26.55 29.84
C LYS A 17 -40.88 27.41 30.60
N LYS A 18 -40.34 26.92 31.72
CA LYS A 18 -39.37 27.62 32.58
C LYS A 18 -38.09 28.06 31.87
N PHE A 19 -37.66 27.32 30.84
CA PHE A 19 -36.45 27.61 30.08
C PHE A 19 -36.71 28.06 28.64
N ASN A 20 -37.96 28.31 28.25
CA ASN A 20 -38.39 28.71 26.91
C ASN A 20 -37.89 27.77 25.77
N VAL A 21 -37.99 26.46 25.99
CA VAL A 21 -37.64 25.40 25.02
C VAL A 21 -38.87 24.52 24.80
N THR A 22 -39.15 24.03 23.59
CA THR A 22 -40.35 23.19 23.36
C THR A 22 -40.22 21.81 24.03
N VAL A 23 -41.34 21.22 24.48
CA VAL A 23 -41.35 19.88 25.11
C VAL A 23 -40.74 18.82 24.19
N LYS A 24 -41.06 18.89 22.88
CA LYS A 24 -40.45 18.02 21.86
C LYS A 24 -38.93 18.15 21.85
N ARG A 25 -38.41 19.38 21.82
CA ARG A 25 -36.96 19.62 21.82
C ARG A 25 -36.29 19.19 23.13
N LEU A 26 -36.96 19.38 24.27
CA LEU A 26 -36.48 18.92 25.57
C LEU A 26 -36.45 17.39 25.64
N ALA A 27 -37.44 16.69 25.07
CA ALA A 27 -37.47 15.24 24.97
C ALA A 27 -36.36 14.70 24.05
N GLU A 28 -36.20 15.26 22.84
CA GLU A 28 -35.10 14.96 21.89
C GLU A 28 -33.72 15.09 22.52
N ILE A 29 -33.48 16.16 23.29
CA ILE A 29 -32.19 16.45 23.93
C ILE A 29 -31.83 15.45 25.04
N ASN A 30 -32.85 14.79 25.63
CA ASN A 30 -32.71 13.90 26.78
C ASN A 30 -33.05 12.42 26.46
N ASP A 31 -33.14 12.07 25.17
CA ASP A 31 -33.49 10.72 24.67
C ASP A 31 -34.83 10.17 25.24
N LEU A 32 -35.77 11.07 25.59
CA LEU A 32 -37.08 10.71 26.13
C LEU A 32 -38.07 10.42 24.99
N SER A 33 -38.83 9.33 25.11
CA SER A 33 -39.76 8.87 24.07
C SER A 33 -40.93 8.07 24.67
N GLY A 34 -42.09 8.15 24.02
CA GLY A 34 -43.32 7.52 24.51
C GLY A 34 -43.63 7.90 25.97
N SER A 35 -43.91 6.92 26.81
CA SER A 35 -44.30 7.18 28.20
C SER A 35 -43.20 7.77 29.10
N SER A 36 -41.91 7.75 28.71
CA SER A 36 -40.85 8.35 29.54
C SER A 36 -40.86 9.89 29.52
N ILE A 37 -41.46 10.51 28.50
CA ILE A 37 -41.72 11.95 28.41
C ILE A 37 -42.55 12.44 29.62
N HIS A 38 -43.42 11.59 30.16
CA HIS A 38 -44.33 11.88 31.26
C HIS A 38 -43.88 11.27 32.61
N LYS A 39 -42.73 10.59 32.66
CA LYS A 39 -42.26 9.80 33.82
C LYS A 39 -40.84 10.17 34.24
N ILE A 40 -40.52 11.47 34.22
CA ILE A 40 -39.29 11.99 34.81
C ILE A 40 -39.31 11.82 36.34
N ARG A 41 -38.16 11.57 36.95
CA ARG A 41 -38.02 11.26 38.39
C ARG A 41 -37.33 12.39 39.14
N ILE A 42 -37.69 12.57 40.42
CA ILE A 42 -36.97 13.49 41.33
C ILE A 42 -35.47 13.13 41.33
N GLY A 43 -34.60 14.13 41.24
CA GLY A 43 -33.14 13.97 41.12
C GLY A 43 -32.62 13.68 39.70
N GLN A 44 -33.49 13.40 38.72
CA GLN A 44 -33.08 13.22 37.33
C GLN A 44 -32.50 14.51 36.75
N LYS A 45 -31.44 14.40 35.95
CA LYS A 45 -30.88 15.52 35.19
C LYS A 45 -31.61 15.64 33.85
N ILE A 46 -32.12 16.85 33.56
CA ILE A 46 -32.74 17.22 32.29
C ILE A 46 -31.89 18.32 31.66
N TYR A 47 -31.19 18.00 30.57
CA TYR A 47 -30.41 18.94 29.78
C TYR A 47 -31.36 19.92 29.09
N ILE A 48 -31.11 21.22 29.30
CA ILE A 48 -31.96 22.31 28.81
C ILE A 48 -31.51 22.76 27.42
N ASN A 49 -30.21 22.98 27.27
CA ASN A 49 -29.57 23.16 25.98
C ASN A 49 -28.36 22.23 25.90
N LYS A 50 -28.57 21.12 25.19
CA LYS A 50 -27.54 20.37 24.48
C LYS A 50 -27.45 21.05 23.11
N ILE A 51 -26.34 21.75 22.86
CA ILE A 51 -25.92 22.08 21.50
C ILE A 51 -25.96 20.73 20.77
N ALA A 52 -26.82 20.60 19.77
CA ALA A 52 -26.94 19.34 19.06
C ALA A 52 -25.59 19.10 18.39
N ALA A 53 -24.95 17.99 18.76
CA ALA A 53 -23.65 17.64 18.22
C ALA A 53 -23.73 17.61 16.70
N GLU A 54 -23.04 18.55 16.04
CA GLU A 54 -22.98 18.64 14.59
C GLU A 54 -22.49 17.31 14.02
N LEU A 55 -21.65 16.60 14.76
CA LEU A 55 -21.17 15.27 14.46
C LEU A 55 -21.36 14.33 15.66
N ILE A 56 -22.07 13.22 15.46
CA ILE A 56 -22.05 12.06 16.34
C ILE A 56 -21.15 11.00 15.70
N LEU A 57 -19.96 10.83 16.25
CA LEU A 57 -18.91 9.99 15.70
C LEU A 57 -18.82 8.63 16.41
N LYS A 58 -18.71 7.58 15.61
CA LYS A 58 -18.21 6.26 16.04
C LYS A 58 -16.79 6.09 15.51
N ILE A 59 -15.81 5.91 16.39
CA ILE A 59 -14.46 5.50 16.00
C ILE A 59 -14.38 3.98 16.02
N ILE A 60 -13.75 3.40 14.99
CA ILE A 60 -13.36 1.99 14.96
C ILE A 60 -11.84 1.94 14.76
N LEU A 61 -11.12 1.56 15.81
CA LEU A 61 -9.68 1.33 15.84
C LEU A 61 -9.39 -0.06 15.29
N LEU A 62 -8.63 -0.12 14.20
CA LEU A 62 -8.34 -1.33 13.45
C LEU A 62 -6.85 -1.69 13.50
N ASP A 63 -6.58 -2.99 13.61
CA ASP A 63 -5.31 -3.59 13.20
C ASP A 63 -5.16 -3.55 11.67
N LEU A 64 -4.01 -4.00 11.16
CA LEU A 64 -3.70 -3.99 9.72
C LEU A 64 -4.30 -5.15 8.95
N SER A 65 -4.89 -6.14 9.64
CA SER A 65 -5.84 -7.08 9.04
C SER A 65 -7.24 -6.46 8.91
N PHE A 66 -7.39 -5.15 9.18
CA PHE A 66 -8.65 -4.41 9.29
C PHE A 66 -9.64 -5.01 10.32
N LYS A 67 -9.12 -5.71 11.34
CA LYS A 67 -9.89 -6.25 12.47
C LYS A 67 -9.87 -5.27 13.65
N PRO A 68 -10.94 -5.20 14.47
CA PRO A 68 -10.95 -4.31 15.64
C PRO A 68 -9.85 -4.68 16.66
N ILE A 69 -9.17 -3.68 17.22
CA ILE A 69 -8.14 -3.88 18.27
C ILE A 69 -8.82 -4.36 19.55
N SER A 70 -8.43 -5.50 20.12
CA SER A 70 -9.21 -6.15 21.20
C SER A 70 -9.40 -5.30 22.47
N LYS A 71 -8.42 -4.47 22.85
CA LYS A 71 -8.51 -3.49 23.94
C LYS A 71 -7.43 -2.42 23.82
N GLY A 72 -7.64 -1.27 24.45
CA GLY A 72 -6.63 -0.22 24.58
C GLY A 72 -7.18 1.04 25.24
N ILE A 73 -6.38 2.11 25.22
CA ILE A 73 -6.78 3.45 25.69
C ILE A 73 -6.45 4.44 24.57
N VAL A 74 -7.33 5.42 24.33
CA VAL A 74 -7.04 6.57 23.47
C VAL A 74 -7.29 7.87 24.21
N ARG A 75 -6.60 8.94 23.79
CA ARG A 75 -6.94 10.33 24.15
C ARG A 75 -7.53 11.02 22.92
N LEU A 76 -8.69 11.64 23.08
CA LEU A 76 -9.40 12.37 22.02
C LEU A 76 -9.33 13.86 22.32
N GLU A 77 -8.91 14.67 21.34
CA GLU A 77 -8.91 16.13 21.43
C GLU A 77 -9.84 16.73 20.37
N TYR A 78 -10.92 17.38 20.82
CA TYR A 78 -11.96 18.02 19.99
C TYR A 78 -12.74 19.04 20.82
N ASP A 79 -13.44 20.00 20.19
CA ASP A 79 -14.13 21.13 20.86
C ASP A 79 -13.26 21.92 21.90
N GLY A 80 -11.93 21.87 21.79
CA GLY A 80 -11.03 22.45 22.81
C GLY A 80 -10.92 21.65 24.11
N LYS A 81 -11.42 20.41 24.15
CA LYS A 81 -11.36 19.48 25.29
C LYS A 81 -10.39 18.34 24.97
N SER A 82 -9.82 17.72 26.01
CA SER A 82 -9.09 16.44 25.91
C SER A 82 -9.76 15.40 26.81
N LYS A 83 -9.92 14.17 26.33
CA LYS A 83 -10.58 13.07 27.06
C LYS A 83 -9.93 11.74 26.78
N GLU A 84 -9.58 11.00 27.83
CA GLU A 84 -9.17 9.60 27.72
C GLU A 84 -10.36 8.63 27.71
N VAL A 85 -10.22 7.55 26.94
CA VAL A 85 -11.22 6.51 26.73
C VAL A 85 -10.55 5.14 26.67
N THR A 86 -10.76 4.32 27.68
CA THR A 86 -10.49 2.88 27.61
C THR A 86 -11.57 2.21 26.76
N PHE A 87 -11.17 1.38 25.79
CA PHE A 87 -12.08 0.67 24.91
C PHE A 87 -11.82 -0.84 24.92
N LYS A 88 -12.84 -1.59 24.49
CA LYS A 88 -12.77 -3.02 24.15
C LYS A 88 -13.30 -3.20 22.73
N ASP A 89 -12.89 -4.28 22.06
CA ASP A 89 -13.38 -4.68 20.74
C ASP A 89 -13.24 -3.58 19.65
N GLY A 90 -12.21 -2.74 19.80
CA GLY A 90 -11.79 -1.70 18.86
C GLY A 90 -12.78 -0.57 18.62
N ILE A 91 -13.86 -0.46 19.41
CA ILE A 91 -14.98 0.42 19.10
C ILE A 91 -15.16 1.47 20.20
N ILE A 92 -15.31 2.72 19.77
CA ILE A 92 -15.73 3.84 20.63
C ILE A 92 -16.96 4.48 19.98
N ASN A 93 -18.11 4.36 20.64
CA ASN A 93 -19.38 4.90 20.17
C ASN A 93 -19.67 6.27 20.81
N ASN A 94 -20.65 6.99 20.24
CA ASN A 94 -21.28 8.17 20.82
C ASN A 94 -20.30 9.30 21.22
N ILE A 95 -19.29 9.55 20.39
CA ILE A 95 -18.44 10.74 20.53
C ILE A 95 -19.20 11.93 19.93
N GLU A 96 -19.80 12.73 20.80
CA GLU A 96 -20.49 13.96 20.43
C GLU A 96 -19.49 15.10 20.24
N ILE A 97 -19.41 15.65 19.03
CA ILE A 97 -18.57 16.80 18.65
C ILE A 97 -19.50 17.98 18.32
N LEU A 98 -19.25 19.13 18.95
CA LEU A 98 -20.12 20.30 18.88
C LEU A 98 -19.71 21.30 17.79
N ASP A 99 -18.45 21.27 17.36
CA ASP A 99 -17.91 22.13 16.32
C ASP A 99 -17.03 21.34 15.36
N HIS A 100 -17.57 21.00 14.19
CA HIS A 100 -16.87 20.23 13.15
C HIS A 100 -15.70 20.99 12.49
N SER A 101 -15.64 22.32 12.63
CA SER A 101 -14.58 23.17 12.08
C SER A 101 -13.31 23.15 12.93
N LYS A 102 -13.42 22.83 14.23
CA LYS A 102 -12.28 22.65 15.15
C LYS A 102 -11.58 21.30 15.00
N GLY A 103 -12.16 20.37 14.24
CA GLY A 103 -11.55 19.09 13.92
C GLY A 103 -11.48 18.10 15.09
N LEU A 104 -10.65 17.06 14.91
CA LEU A 104 -10.39 15.99 15.88
C LEU A 104 -8.94 15.52 15.77
N LYS A 105 -8.27 15.38 16.90
CA LYS A 105 -7.09 14.53 17.03
C LYS A 105 -7.42 13.28 17.84
N VAL A 106 -6.80 12.16 17.45
CA VAL A 106 -6.87 10.89 18.17
C VAL A 106 -5.46 10.44 18.49
N TYR A 107 -5.19 10.21 19.76
CA TYR A 107 -3.94 9.67 20.27
C TYR A 107 -4.18 8.27 20.85
N TYR A 108 -3.23 7.37 20.75
CA TYR A 108 -3.31 6.00 21.27
C TYR A 108 -2.29 5.80 22.40
N LYS A 109 -2.72 5.21 23.53
CA LYS A 109 -1.81 4.91 24.64
C LYS A 109 -0.95 3.70 24.31
N ASN A 110 0.35 3.89 24.19
CA ASN A 110 1.29 2.84 23.81
C ASN A 110 1.79 2.04 25.03
N ILE A 111 2.69 1.08 24.81
CA ILE A 111 3.18 0.16 25.85
C ILE A 111 4.17 0.80 26.84
N LYS A 112 4.51 2.08 26.68
CA LYS A 112 5.28 2.89 27.65
C LYS A 112 4.37 3.85 28.44
N ASP A 113 3.05 3.70 28.31
CA ASP A 113 2.02 4.60 28.82
C ASP A 113 2.01 6.04 28.22
N ASP A 114 2.82 6.29 27.18
CA ASP A 114 2.77 7.53 26.39
C ASP A 114 1.59 7.55 25.39
N PHE A 115 1.20 8.74 24.92
CA PHE A 115 0.10 8.93 23.95
C PHE A 115 0.60 9.35 22.56
N ASP A 116 0.67 8.39 21.62
CA ASP A 116 1.06 8.60 20.22
C ASP A 116 -0.09 9.19 19.40
N LEU A 117 0.12 10.30 18.68
CA LEU A 117 -0.89 10.86 17.75
C LEU A 117 -1.07 9.91 16.54
N ILE A 118 -2.28 9.37 16.34
CA ILE A 118 -2.60 8.42 15.25
C ILE A 118 -3.60 8.96 14.21
N ALA A 119 -4.28 10.09 14.47
CA ALA A 119 -5.09 10.79 13.48
C ALA A 119 -5.21 12.28 13.83
N HIS A 120 -5.22 13.15 12.81
CA HIS A 120 -5.46 14.58 12.95
C HIS A 120 -6.29 15.09 11.76
N HIS A 121 -7.59 15.27 11.98
CA HIS A 121 -8.52 15.86 11.04
C HIS A 121 -8.68 17.34 11.38
N LYS A 122 -8.32 18.25 10.47
CA LYS A 122 -8.47 19.70 10.68
C LYS A 122 -9.93 20.14 10.70
N THR A 123 -10.78 19.49 9.92
CA THR A 123 -12.24 19.65 9.89
C THR A 123 -12.90 18.27 9.76
N LEU A 124 -14.20 18.19 10.03
CA LEU A 124 -14.95 16.93 10.08
C LEU A 124 -16.28 16.99 9.32
N PRO A 125 -16.80 15.86 8.81
CA PRO A 125 -18.11 15.82 8.16
C PRO A 125 -19.27 15.78 9.18
N ILE A 126 -20.27 16.62 8.97
CA ILE A 126 -21.49 16.75 9.78
C ILE A 126 -22.36 15.48 9.72
N GLY A 127 -23.09 15.16 10.80
CA GLY A 127 -24.10 14.11 10.92
C GLY A 127 -23.68 12.92 11.77
N LYS A 128 -24.35 11.77 11.61
CA LYS A 128 -23.89 10.49 12.17
C LYS A 128 -22.83 9.88 11.26
N LYS A 129 -21.62 9.62 11.75
CA LYS A 129 -20.49 9.13 10.94
C LYS A 129 -19.67 8.04 11.65
N VAL A 130 -18.95 7.25 10.86
CA VAL A 130 -18.03 6.21 11.33
C VAL A 130 -16.63 6.51 10.80
N LEU A 131 -15.67 6.75 11.69
CA LEU A 131 -14.26 6.95 11.36
C LEU A 131 -13.48 5.67 11.67
N ARG A 132 -12.97 5.02 10.63
CA ARG A 132 -12.12 3.82 10.76
C ARG A 132 -10.66 4.26 10.80
N LEU A 133 -9.98 4.01 11.91
CA LEU A 133 -8.58 4.37 12.12
C LEU A 133 -7.73 3.12 12.18
N THR A 134 -6.98 2.85 11.11
CA THR A 134 -5.88 1.88 11.13
C THR A 134 -4.68 2.54 11.82
N SER A 135 -4.16 1.95 12.90
CA SER A 135 -2.89 2.43 13.46
C SER A 135 -1.79 2.31 12.40
N ARG A 136 -1.13 3.42 12.07
CA ARG A 136 0.06 3.42 11.20
C ARG A 136 1.33 3.83 11.97
N GLN A 137 1.21 4.67 13.00
CA GLN A 137 2.35 5.18 13.78
C GLN A 137 2.46 4.47 15.13
N MET A 138 3.24 3.38 15.24
CA MET A 138 3.63 2.78 16.54
C MET A 138 5.02 2.11 16.50
N LYS A 139 5.91 2.58 17.39
CA LYS A 139 7.29 2.12 17.70
C LYS A 139 8.44 2.47 16.73
N VAL A 140 9.31 3.38 17.19
CA VAL A 140 10.79 3.32 17.08
C VAL A 140 11.37 3.86 18.40
N ALA A 141 12.26 3.14 19.08
CA ALA A 141 13.26 3.63 20.07
C ALA A 141 13.87 2.48 20.92
N GLY A 142 15.16 2.19 20.71
CA GLY A 142 16.00 1.22 21.46
C GLY A 142 17.32 1.00 20.71
N THR A 143 18.47 0.89 21.40
CA THR A 143 19.80 1.22 20.82
C THR A 143 20.97 0.30 21.23
N HIS A 144 22.06 0.39 20.44
CA HIS A 144 23.49 0.03 20.66
C HIS A 144 24.11 -1.08 19.76
N TYR A 145 25.45 -1.09 19.68
CA TYR A 145 26.34 -1.59 18.59
C TYR A 145 27.34 -2.68 19.12
N PRO A 146 28.34 -3.25 18.39
CA PRO A 146 28.95 -2.97 17.05
C PRO A 146 29.04 -4.26 16.15
N GLN A 147 29.93 -4.52 15.15
CA GLN A 147 31.18 -3.89 14.66
C GLN A 147 31.44 -4.08 13.12
N SER A 148 32.62 -4.56 12.68
CA SER A 148 33.19 -4.30 11.34
C SER A 148 33.42 -5.51 10.40
N GLY A 149 33.25 -5.27 9.09
CA GLY A 149 33.89 -6.02 7.98
C GLY A 149 32.99 -6.21 6.75
N ILE A 150 33.46 -6.28 5.49
CA ILE A 150 34.78 -5.97 4.86
C ILE A 150 34.49 -5.37 3.46
N VAL A 151 35.43 -4.63 2.86
CA VAL A 151 35.32 -3.86 1.58
C VAL A 151 36.32 -4.48 0.55
N GLN A 152 36.17 -4.46 -0.78
CA GLN A 152 35.49 -3.50 -1.67
C GLN A 152 34.94 -4.11 -2.99
N HIS A 153 33.90 -3.48 -3.52
CA HIS A 153 33.82 -2.93 -4.89
C HIS A 153 32.68 -1.90 -4.90
N THR A 154 32.79 -0.78 -5.63
CA THR A 154 31.71 0.22 -5.59
C THR A 154 30.55 -0.16 -6.51
N ILE A 155 29.33 0.14 -6.05
CA ILE A 155 28.11 -0.09 -6.83
C ILE A 155 28.16 0.67 -8.17
N ASP A 156 28.81 1.84 -8.22
CA ASP A 156 28.84 2.68 -9.41
C ASP A 156 29.88 2.26 -10.46
N GLU A 157 31.00 1.64 -10.07
CA GLU A 157 31.87 0.92 -11.03
C GLU A 157 31.10 -0.22 -11.72
N ILE A 158 30.34 -0.98 -10.94
CA ILE A 158 29.52 -2.10 -11.44
C ILE A 158 28.42 -1.55 -12.37
N LYS A 159 27.67 -0.51 -11.97
CA LYS A 159 26.70 0.18 -12.85
C LYS A 159 27.35 0.72 -14.13
N LYS A 160 28.57 1.27 -14.07
CA LYS A 160 29.30 1.80 -15.25
C LYS A 160 29.64 0.68 -16.23
N SER A 161 30.04 -0.50 -15.73
CA SER A 161 30.24 -1.68 -16.58
C SER A 161 28.92 -2.17 -17.21
N LEU A 162 27.82 -2.18 -16.46
CA LEU A 162 26.50 -2.61 -16.94
C LEU A 162 25.89 -1.62 -17.96
N LYS A 163 26.07 -0.31 -17.78
CA LYS A 163 25.62 0.72 -18.75
C LYS A 163 26.30 0.56 -20.11
N ASN A 164 27.56 0.14 -20.15
CA ASN A 164 28.27 -0.11 -21.41
C ASN A 164 27.80 -1.38 -22.13
N LEU A 165 27.07 -2.27 -21.43
CA LEU A 165 26.50 -3.51 -21.97
C LEU A 165 25.03 -3.32 -22.40
N ALA A 166 24.27 -2.51 -21.66
CA ALA A 166 22.85 -2.26 -21.89
C ALA A 166 22.60 -1.14 -22.94
N LYS A 167 22.79 -1.45 -24.23
CA LYS A 167 22.17 -0.65 -25.30
C LYS A 167 20.65 -0.95 -25.32
N PRO A 168 19.76 0.05 -25.22
CA PRO A 168 18.32 -0.18 -25.32
C PRO A 168 17.93 -0.86 -26.63
N LEU A 169 17.03 -1.83 -26.56
CA LEU A 169 16.48 -2.50 -27.74
C LEU A 169 15.38 -1.65 -28.38
N VAL A 170 15.50 -1.45 -29.70
CA VAL A 170 14.53 -0.88 -30.64
C VAL A 170 14.32 0.65 -30.61
N LYS A 171 14.64 1.27 -31.75
CA LYS A 171 14.01 2.50 -32.27
C LYS A 171 12.94 2.09 -33.30
N GLY A 172 11.90 2.93 -33.47
CA GLY A 172 10.91 2.82 -34.54
C GLY A 172 9.49 2.60 -34.00
N GLY A 173 8.44 3.16 -34.58
CA GLY A 173 8.37 4.11 -35.70
C GLY A 173 7.12 5.00 -35.56
N SER A 174 7.10 6.17 -36.20
CA SER A 174 6.04 7.16 -36.04
C SER A 174 4.91 6.98 -37.06
N GLU A 175 3.70 6.73 -36.59
CA GLU A 175 2.48 6.92 -37.37
C GLU A 175 1.34 7.42 -36.46
N LYS A 176 0.38 8.17 -37.04
CA LYS A 176 -0.67 8.86 -36.28
C LYS A 176 -1.83 7.91 -35.93
N ALA A 177 -2.37 8.03 -34.73
CA ALA A 177 -3.64 7.43 -34.33
C ALA A 177 -4.62 8.54 -33.92
N ASP A 178 -5.87 8.43 -34.37
CA ASP A 178 -6.88 9.48 -34.28
C ASP A 178 -7.49 9.61 -32.87
N THR A 179 -8.00 10.79 -32.52
CA THR A 179 -8.53 11.11 -31.18
C THR A 179 -10.05 11.24 -31.20
N SER A 180 -10.74 10.15 -30.95
CA SER A 180 -12.19 10.13 -30.65
C SER A 180 -12.49 9.39 -29.33
N GLN A 181 -13.63 9.74 -28.73
CA GLN A 181 -13.89 9.61 -27.29
C GLN A 181 -14.40 8.21 -26.88
N SER A 182 -14.23 7.86 -25.58
CA SER A 182 -15.39 7.49 -24.73
C SER A 182 -15.00 7.49 -23.25
N SER A 183 -15.91 7.91 -22.37
CA SER A 183 -15.74 7.88 -20.91
C SER A 183 -16.22 6.53 -20.34
N MET A 184 -15.30 5.60 -20.09
CA MET A 184 -15.65 4.31 -19.45
C MET A 184 -15.92 4.49 -17.95
N ILE A 185 -17.03 3.90 -17.48
CA ILE A 185 -17.35 3.80 -16.04
C ILE A 185 -16.76 2.49 -15.51
N LEU A 186 -15.97 2.58 -14.43
CA LEU A 186 -15.21 1.47 -13.85
C LEU A 186 -15.89 0.88 -12.61
N PRO A 187 -15.80 -0.45 -12.37
CA PRO A 187 -16.43 -1.11 -11.22
C PRO A 187 -15.64 -0.94 -9.91
N GLU A 188 -16.34 -1.08 -8.78
CA GLU A 188 -15.77 -0.93 -7.42
C GLU A 188 -14.90 -2.13 -6.96
N PRO A 189 -13.88 -1.90 -6.10
CA PRO A 189 -12.91 -2.93 -5.71
C PRO A 189 -13.48 -4.00 -4.76
N ILE A 190 -13.18 -5.26 -5.06
CA ILE A 190 -13.50 -6.43 -4.24
C ILE A 190 -12.36 -6.72 -3.24
N ASN A 191 -12.71 -7.05 -1.99
CA ASN A 191 -11.77 -7.22 -0.87
C ASN A 191 -11.69 -8.69 -0.40
N ASP A 192 -10.50 -9.21 -0.05
CA ASP A 192 -10.31 -10.61 0.34
C ASP A 192 -9.05 -10.86 1.22
N GLN A 193 -9.12 -11.78 2.19
CA GLN A 193 -8.24 -11.79 3.39
C GLN A 193 -7.04 -12.77 3.35
N LYS A 194 -6.03 -12.54 4.23
CA LYS A 194 -5.25 -13.56 4.99
C LYS A 194 -4.32 -12.94 6.07
N ARG A 195 -3.80 -13.77 7.01
CA ARG A 195 -2.92 -13.40 8.15
C ARG A 195 -1.56 -14.10 8.08
N THR A 196 -0.66 -13.76 9.03
CA THR A 196 0.66 -14.37 9.24
C THR A 196 0.94 -14.51 10.75
N ASP A 197 1.85 -15.41 11.15
CA ASP A 197 1.90 -15.96 12.52
C ASP A 197 3.17 -15.56 13.32
N SER A 198 3.91 -14.53 12.90
CA SER A 198 5.29 -14.25 13.40
C SER A 198 5.50 -12.90 14.08
N GLY A 199 4.45 -12.26 14.61
CA GLY A 199 4.53 -11.18 15.62
C GLY A 199 5.10 -9.81 15.21
N ASN A 200 5.78 -9.69 14.06
CA ASN A 200 6.38 -8.42 13.62
C ASN A 200 5.35 -7.37 13.17
N SER A 201 5.61 -6.11 13.49
CA SER A 201 4.66 -5.00 13.33
C SER A 201 4.73 -4.36 11.94
N THR A 202 3.78 -4.70 11.07
CA THR A 202 3.59 -4.02 9.78
C THR A 202 3.06 -2.57 9.90
N HIS A 203 2.87 -2.04 11.12
CA HIS A 203 2.32 -0.69 11.34
C HIS A 203 3.30 0.39 10.91
N ILE A 204 4.51 0.33 11.48
CA ILE A 204 5.65 1.25 11.27
C ILE A 204 5.79 1.66 9.80
N ILE A 205 5.74 0.66 8.92
CA ILE A 205 5.93 0.77 7.48
C ILE A 205 4.81 1.60 6.81
N ALA A 206 3.57 1.37 7.22
CA ALA A 206 2.41 2.06 6.68
C ALA A 206 2.38 3.57 7.04
N SER A 207 3.10 4.02 8.08
CA SER A 207 3.31 5.45 8.37
C SER A 207 4.44 6.13 7.59
N GLN A 208 5.40 5.36 7.08
CA GLN A 208 6.52 5.90 6.31
C GLN A 208 6.14 6.07 4.83
N PHE A 209 5.37 5.10 4.31
CA PHE A 209 4.99 5.00 2.91
C PHE A 209 3.50 5.31 2.71
N THR A 210 3.10 6.53 3.10
CA THR A 210 1.71 7.01 2.99
C THR A 210 1.38 7.56 1.59
N GLU A 211 0.10 7.86 1.35
CA GLU A 211 -0.35 8.51 0.11
C GLU A 211 0.08 9.98 0.04
N GLU A 212 0.30 10.67 1.16
CA GLU A 212 0.89 12.02 1.17
C GLU A 212 2.40 11.98 0.89
N ASN A 213 3.10 10.94 1.35
CA ASN A 213 4.54 10.78 1.15
C ASN A 213 4.91 10.11 -0.20
N PHE A 214 3.95 9.93 -1.11
CA PHE A 214 4.13 9.28 -2.41
C PHE A 214 4.22 10.27 -3.57
N ILE A 215 5.27 10.18 -4.37
CA ILE A 215 5.46 10.97 -5.60
C ILE A 215 5.74 10.08 -6.81
N LEU A 216 5.35 10.59 -7.97
CA LEU A 216 5.89 10.22 -9.27
C LEU A 216 6.55 11.48 -9.85
N ASN A 217 7.45 11.32 -10.83
CA ASN A 217 7.93 12.48 -11.60
C ASN A 217 6.75 13.16 -12.34
N THR A 218 6.90 14.44 -12.69
CA THR A 218 5.80 15.28 -13.20
C THR A 218 5.10 14.66 -14.41
N VAL A 219 5.86 14.03 -15.33
CA VAL A 219 5.33 13.39 -16.54
C VAL A 219 4.52 12.12 -16.26
N ASN A 220 4.82 11.39 -15.18
CA ASN A 220 4.07 10.19 -14.76
C ASN A 220 3.00 10.47 -13.70
N ASN A 221 2.89 11.69 -13.18
CA ASN A 221 1.92 12.05 -12.14
C ASN A 221 0.45 11.76 -12.57
N LYS A 222 0.15 11.79 -13.88
CA LYS A 222 -1.11 11.33 -14.47
C LYS A 222 -1.50 9.87 -14.10
N TYR A 223 -0.52 9.02 -13.79
CA TYR A 223 -0.73 7.62 -13.38
C TYR A 223 -0.85 7.46 -11.85
N ARG A 224 -0.62 8.52 -11.06
CA ARG A 224 -0.51 8.46 -9.58
C ARG A 224 -1.75 7.87 -8.91
N LYS A 225 -2.95 8.22 -9.40
CA LYS A 225 -4.22 7.66 -8.91
C LYS A 225 -4.30 6.14 -9.13
N PHE A 226 -4.00 5.67 -10.35
CA PHE A 226 -4.02 4.25 -10.69
C PHE A 226 -3.04 3.43 -9.84
N VAL A 227 -1.84 3.95 -9.60
CA VAL A 227 -0.86 3.29 -8.70
C VAL A 227 -1.39 3.20 -7.27
N ILE A 228 -1.98 4.27 -6.73
CA ILE A 228 -2.57 4.28 -5.40
C ILE A 228 -3.73 3.28 -5.29
N ASP A 229 -4.66 3.28 -6.24
CA ASP A 229 -5.87 2.47 -6.17
C ASP A 229 -5.61 0.98 -6.42
N ALA A 230 -4.69 0.64 -7.33
CA ALA A 230 -4.18 -0.73 -7.46
C ALA A 230 -3.40 -1.18 -6.21
N SER A 231 -2.63 -0.30 -5.58
CA SER A 231 -1.93 -0.61 -4.33
C SER A 231 -2.91 -0.93 -3.19
N LYS A 232 -3.99 -0.16 -3.07
CA LYS A 232 -5.09 -0.43 -2.14
C LYS A 232 -5.80 -1.76 -2.42
N ARG A 233 -6.08 -2.05 -3.70
CA ARG A 233 -6.78 -3.27 -4.13
C ARG A 233 -5.96 -4.55 -3.90
N HIS A 234 -4.63 -4.48 -4.02
CA HIS A 234 -3.75 -5.65 -4.00
C HIS A 234 -2.80 -5.76 -2.80
N GLY A 235 -2.76 -4.76 -1.91
CA GLY A 235 -1.98 -4.80 -0.66
C GLY A 235 -0.52 -4.37 -0.80
N PHE A 236 -0.20 -3.46 -1.72
CA PHE A 236 1.13 -2.84 -1.85
C PHE A 236 1.19 -1.47 -1.17
N THR A 237 2.40 -0.96 -0.94
CA THR A 237 2.59 0.50 -0.85
C THR A 237 2.66 1.07 -2.27
N PRO A 238 2.21 2.32 -2.50
CA PRO A 238 2.29 2.92 -3.82
C PRO A 238 3.74 3.08 -4.29
N HIS A 239 4.70 3.23 -3.37
CA HIS A 239 6.15 3.23 -3.63
C HIS A 239 6.65 1.90 -4.18
N SER A 240 6.23 0.76 -3.62
CA SER A 240 6.61 -0.56 -4.12
C SER A 240 6.04 -0.83 -5.52
N LEU A 241 4.77 -0.49 -5.74
CA LEU A 241 4.13 -0.69 -7.03
C LEU A 241 4.70 0.27 -8.09
N ALA A 242 5.00 1.52 -7.73
CA ALA A 242 5.68 2.46 -8.62
C ALA A 242 7.08 2.00 -9.01
N ALA A 243 7.87 1.44 -8.08
CA ALA A 243 9.18 0.88 -8.39
C ALA A 243 9.09 -0.31 -9.35
N LEU A 244 8.12 -1.21 -9.14
CA LEU A 244 7.84 -2.33 -10.05
C LEU A 244 7.44 -1.84 -11.46
N ILE A 245 6.46 -0.94 -11.55
CA ILE A 245 6.02 -0.36 -12.84
C ILE A 245 7.19 0.36 -13.52
N HIS A 246 7.99 1.12 -12.77
CA HIS A 246 9.13 1.82 -13.35
C HIS A 246 10.15 0.85 -13.92
N ALA A 247 10.43 -0.28 -13.27
CA ALA A 247 11.38 -1.25 -13.82
C ALA A 247 10.88 -1.81 -15.17
N GLU A 248 9.64 -2.30 -15.24
CA GLU A 248 9.06 -2.92 -16.44
C GLU A 248 8.74 -1.93 -17.58
N ALA A 249 8.36 -0.69 -17.26
CA ALA A 249 7.93 0.27 -18.27
C ALA A 249 9.05 0.62 -19.25
N ALA A 250 8.76 0.63 -20.55
CA ALA A 250 9.57 1.42 -21.48
C ALA A 250 9.43 2.92 -21.12
N LYS A 251 10.50 3.68 -21.27
CA LYS A 251 10.52 5.12 -20.97
C LYS A 251 10.73 5.90 -22.27
N LYS A 252 9.95 6.96 -22.48
CA LYS A 252 10.21 7.97 -23.51
C LYS A 252 11.42 8.83 -23.10
N SER A 253 11.93 9.65 -24.02
CA SER A 253 13.10 10.52 -23.79
C SER A 253 12.96 11.50 -22.62
N ASN A 254 11.73 11.86 -22.24
CA ASN A 254 11.40 12.72 -21.09
C ASN A 254 11.22 11.94 -19.76
N GLY A 255 11.45 10.63 -19.73
CA GLY A 255 11.22 9.79 -18.55
C GLY A 255 9.75 9.43 -18.26
N GLU A 256 8.84 9.69 -19.21
CA GLU A 256 7.45 9.22 -19.16
C GLU A 256 7.39 7.71 -19.42
N TRP A 257 6.66 6.97 -18.59
CA TRP A 257 6.35 5.56 -18.81
C TRP A 257 5.42 5.43 -20.03
N ASP A 258 5.86 4.68 -21.04
CA ASP A 258 5.13 4.59 -22.30
C ASP A 258 4.01 3.54 -22.25
N SER A 259 2.80 3.98 -21.92
CA SER A 259 1.59 3.15 -21.99
C SER A 259 1.27 2.57 -23.38
N LYS A 260 1.92 3.04 -24.46
CA LYS A 260 1.77 2.50 -25.82
C LYS A 260 2.94 1.63 -26.27
N SER A 261 3.89 1.34 -25.38
CA SER A 261 5.03 0.46 -25.66
C SER A 261 4.58 -0.94 -26.10
N PHE A 262 5.21 -1.44 -27.17
CA PHE A 262 4.97 -2.76 -27.75
C PHE A 262 6.27 -3.39 -28.23
N ASN A 263 6.47 -4.68 -27.92
CA ASN A 263 7.63 -5.45 -28.37
C ASN A 263 7.18 -6.52 -29.39
N ALA A 264 7.44 -6.25 -30.67
CA ALA A 264 7.02 -7.11 -31.78
C ALA A 264 7.60 -8.54 -31.71
N SER A 265 8.77 -8.75 -31.09
CA SER A 265 9.42 -10.06 -30.99
C SER A 265 8.80 -10.97 -29.93
N THR A 266 8.11 -10.41 -28.93
CA THR A 266 7.54 -11.17 -27.79
C THR A 266 6.03 -10.98 -27.64
N ASN A 267 5.45 -10.02 -28.36
CA ASN A 267 4.09 -9.51 -28.15
C ASN A 267 3.83 -8.99 -26.72
N ALA A 268 4.87 -8.58 -25.99
CA ALA A 268 4.74 -7.80 -24.76
C ALA A 268 4.18 -6.40 -25.07
N ALA A 269 3.31 -5.87 -24.21
CA ALA A 269 2.63 -4.60 -24.43
C ALA A 269 2.29 -3.86 -23.12
N GLY A 270 2.17 -2.53 -23.23
CA GLY A 270 1.68 -1.66 -22.15
C GLY A 270 2.77 -1.18 -21.17
N LEU A 271 2.32 -0.49 -20.11
CA LEU A 271 3.20 0.02 -19.04
C LEU A 271 4.00 -1.08 -18.34
N THR A 272 3.52 -2.31 -18.37
CA THR A 272 4.07 -3.45 -17.61
C THR A 272 4.32 -4.68 -18.49
N GLN A 273 4.53 -4.44 -19.80
CA GLN A 273 5.09 -5.38 -20.78
C GLN A 273 4.44 -6.78 -20.79
N PHE A 274 3.12 -6.85 -20.58
CA PHE A 274 2.40 -8.12 -20.49
C PHE A 274 2.44 -8.92 -21.80
N LEU A 275 2.97 -10.14 -21.77
CA LEU A 275 2.87 -11.13 -22.84
C LEU A 275 1.40 -11.54 -23.11
N LYS A 276 1.11 -11.99 -24.35
CA LYS A 276 -0.25 -12.40 -24.79
C LYS A 276 -0.90 -13.37 -23.80
N GLY A 277 -0.25 -14.50 -23.51
CA GLY A 277 -0.83 -15.56 -22.65
C GLY A 277 -1.08 -15.06 -21.22
N THR A 278 -0.07 -14.45 -20.60
CA THR A 278 -0.16 -13.92 -19.22
C THR A 278 -1.31 -12.93 -19.06
N TRP A 279 -1.53 -12.04 -20.04
CA TRP A 279 -2.64 -11.10 -20.02
C TRP A 279 -4.00 -11.78 -20.06
N LEU A 280 -4.17 -12.78 -20.91
CA LEU A 280 -5.44 -13.51 -21.05
C LEU A 280 -5.77 -14.34 -19.80
N GLU A 281 -4.77 -14.80 -19.04
CA GLU A 281 -5.01 -15.38 -17.70
C GLU A 281 -5.42 -14.32 -16.67
N ILE A 282 -4.82 -13.13 -16.68
CA ILE A 282 -5.25 -12.02 -15.79
C ILE A 282 -6.67 -11.53 -16.15
N CYS A 283 -7.07 -11.59 -17.42
CA CYS A 283 -8.45 -11.32 -17.87
C CYS A 283 -9.48 -12.33 -17.34
N LYS A 284 -9.07 -13.51 -16.89
CA LYS A 284 -9.96 -14.49 -16.22
C LYS A 284 -10.05 -14.27 -14.71
N ASN A 285 -9.10 -13.53 -14.12
CA ASN A 285 -8.98 -13.34 -12.69
C ASN A 285 -9.86 -12.18 -12.20
N LYS A 286 -11.03 -12.49 -11.62
CA LYS A 286 -11.98 -11.50 -11.07
C LYS A 286 -11.45 -10.62 -9.93
N LYS A 287 -10.20 -10.79 -9.48
CA LYS A 287 -9.53 -9.88 -8.55
C LYS A 287 -8.80 -8.74 -9.25
N SER A 288 -8.50 -8.87 -10.54
CA SER A 288 -8.08 -7.75 -11.37
C SER A 288 -9.28 -6.94 -11.85
N LEU A 289 -9.06 -5.65 -12.07
CA LEU A 289 -9.99 -4.72 -12.70
C LEU A 289 -10.34 -5.16 -14.13
N ILE A 290 -9.34 -5.64 -14.89
CA ILE A 290 -9.55 -6.16 -16.25
C ILE A 290 -10.38 -7.45 -16.25
N GLY A 291 -10.22 -8.33 -15.25
CA GLY A 291 -11.02 -9.55 -15.13
C GLY A 291 -12.45 -9.32 -14.68
N GLN A 292 -12.70 -8.25 -13.91
CA GLN A 292 -14.06 -7.77 -13.62
C GLN A 292 -14.69 -7.16 -14.87
N TYR A 293 -13.96 -6.29 -15.58
CA TYR A 293 -14.42 -5.67 -16.83
C TYR A 293 -14.73 -6.72 -17.90
N ALA A 294 -13.87 -7.72 -18.11
CA ALA A 294 -14.08 -8.82 -19.05
C ALA A 294 -15.25 -9.74 -18.62
N SER A 295 -15.43 -9.98 -17.32
CA SER A 295 -16.59 -10.74 -16.81
C SER A 295 -17.93 -10.07 -17.12
N ASN A 296 -17.96 -8.74 -17.13
CA ASN A 296 -19.14 -7.94 -17.44
C ASN A 296 -19.33 -7.76 -18.97
N ASN A 297 -18.24 -7.70 -19.74
CA ASN A 297 -18.23 -7.47 -21.19
C ASN A 297 -17.88 -8.76 -21.97
N LYS A 298 -18.70 -9.80 -21.81
CA LYS A 298 -18.47 -11.15 -22.39
C LYS A 298 -18.39 -11.21 -23.93
N HIS A 299 -18.77 -10.14 -24.62
CA HIS A 299 -18.74 -10.03 -26.08
C HIS A 299 -17.37 -9.57 -26.63
N LEU A 300 -16.40 -9.23 -25.78
CA LEU A 300 -15.09 -8.75 -26.20
C LEU A 300 -14.26 -9.88 -26.86
N THR A 301 -13.79 -9.62 -28.07
CA THR A 301 -12.84 -10.49 -28.78
C THR A 301 -11.48 -10.52 -28.09
N GLU A 302 -10.70 -11.58 -28.35
CA GLU A 302 -9.31 -11.69 -27.86
C GLU A 302 -8.47 -10.46 -28.26
N LYS A 303 -8.65 -9.93 -29.47
CA LYS A 303 -7.95 -8.71 -29.95
C LYS A 303 -8.32 -7.48 -29.13
N GLN A 304 -9.61 -7.30 -28.78
CA GLN A 304 -10.04 -6.19 -27.92
C GLN A 304 -9.48 -6.35 -26.51
N LEU A 305 -9.53 -7.54 -25.92
CA LEU A 305 -8.94 -7.81 -24.60
C LEU A 305 -7.42 -7.53 -24.61
N LEU A 306 -6.69 -7.98 -25.63
CA LEU A 306 -5.24 -7.76 -25.76
C LEU A 306 -4.85 -6.30 -25.97
N ASN A 307 -5.74 -5.47 -26.53
CA ASN A 307 -5.53 -4.03 -26.68
C ASN A 307 -5.67 -3.28 -25.35
N LEU A 308 -6.40 -3.81 -24.36
CA LEU A 308 -6.55 -3.19 -23.03
C LEU A 308 -5.24 -3.20 -22.21
N ARG A 309 -4.17 -3.86 -22.69
CA ARG A 309 -2.79 -3.65 -22.18
C ARG A 309 -2.29 -2.23 -22.39
N PHE A 310 -2.79 -1.54 -23.41
CA PHE A 310 -2.42 -0.15 -23.71
C PHE A 310 -3.25 0.87 -22.91
N ASP A 311 -4.15 0.42 -22.04
CA ASP A 311 -4.78 1.25 -21.02
C ASP A 311 -3.91 1.27 -19.75
N PRO A 312 -3.61 2.45 -19.18
CA PRO A 312 -2.71 2.54 -18.04
C PRO A 312 -3.31 2.01 -16.73
N GLU A 313 -4.62 2.12 -16.49
CA GLU A 313 -5.21 1.64 -15.24
C GLU A 313 -5.29 0.11 -15.22
N PHE A 314 -5.79 -0.49 -16.31
CA PHE A 314 -5.79 -1.95 -16.46
C PHE A 314 -4.37 -2.53 -16.45
N SER A 315 -3.38 -1.87 -17.09
CA SER A 315 -1.99 -2.35 -17.10
C SER A 315 -1.30 -2.29 -15.73
N ILE A 316 -1.60 -1.27 -14.92
CA ILE A 316 -1.08 -1.10 -13.55
C ILE A 316 -1.74 -2.11 -12.59
N ASP A 317 -3.06 -2.25 -12.64
CA ASP A 317 -3.81 -3.19 -11.81
C ASP A 317 -3.46 -4.66 -12.12
N ALA A 318 -3.31 -5.00 -13.40
CA ALA A 318 -2.91 -6.32 -13.83
C ALA A 318 -1.53 -6.71 -13.28
N ALA A 319 -0.57 -5.77 -13.23
CA ALA A 319 0.77 -6.03 -12.69
C ALA A 319 0.74 -6.31 -11.18
N ALA A 320 -0.02 -5.51 -10.43
CA ALA A 320 -0.24 -5.75 -9.00
C ALA A 320 -0.95 -7.10 -8.77
N THR A 321 -1.96 -7.43 -9.57
CA THR A 321 -2.64 -8.74 -9.54
C THR A 321 -1.66 -9.89 -9.82
N TYR A 322 -0.85 -9.76 -10.87
CA TYR A 322 0.08 -10.80 -11.33
C TYR A 322 1.17 -11.07 -10.28
N ALA A 323 1.70 -10.02 -9.64
CA ALA A 323 2.60 -10.16 -8.50
C ALA A 323 1.94 -10.91 -7.33
N VAL A 324 0.69 -10.58 -6.97
CA VAL A 324 -0.06 -11.28 -5.91
C VAL A 324 -0.42 -12.73 -6.24
N VAL A 325 -0.65 -13.05 -7.52
CA VAL A 325 -0.80 -14.45 -7.99
C VAL A 325 0.53 -15.19 -7.85
N ASN A 326 1.62 -14.61 -8.35
CA ASN A 326 2.94 -15.23 -8.29
C ASN A 326 3.49 -15.34 -6.86
N PHE A 327 3.18 -14.42 -5.94
CA PHE A 327 3.48 -14.58 -4.50
C PHE A 327 2.93 -15.92 -3.98
N LYS A 328 1.65 -16.21 -4.27
CA LYS A 328 0.98 -17.45 -3.83
C LYS A 328 1.51 -18.69 -4.55
N TRP A 329 1.70 -18.61 -5.86
CA TRP A 329 2.24 -19.72 -6.66
C TRP A 329 3.72 -20.02 -6.39
N SER A 330 4.49 -19.04 -5.89
CA SER A 330 5.89 -19.23 -5.51
C SER A 330 6.05 -20.29 -4.42
N LYS A 331 5.04 -20.50 -3.55
CA LYS A 331 5.12 -21.31 -2.32
C LYS A 331 6.24 -20.90 -1.34
N LEU A 332 6.88 -19.75 -1.55
CA LEU A 332 7.83 -19.16 -0.61
C LEU A 332 7.05 -18.42 0.49
N PRO A 333 7.61 -18.27 1.71
CA PRO A 333 6.95 -17.62 2.84
C PRO A 333 7.01 -16.08 2.71
N TYR A 334 6.45 -15.56 1.62
CA TYR A 334 6.39 -14.11 1.32
C TYR A 334 5.67 -13.30 2.41
N GLN A 335 4.86 -13.97 3.23
CA GLN A 335 4.28 -13.52 4.48
C GLN A 335 5.30 -12.95 5.49
N LYS A 336 6.58 -13.29 5.36
CA LYS A 336 7.69 -12.77 6.19
C LYS A 336 8.27 -11.45 5.67
N LEU A 337 7.98 -11.07 4.42
CA LEU A 337 8.43 -9.80 3.84
C LEU A 337 7.57 -8.66 4.37
N THR A 338 8.07 -7.93 5.36
CA THR A 338 7.44 -6.70 5.86
C THR A 338 7.87 -5.49 5.04
N GLU A 339 9.17 -5.34 4.76
CA GLU A 339 9.72 -4.12 4.17
C GLU A 339 9.27 -3.92 2.71
N PRO A 340 8.79 -2.73 2.31
CA PRO A 340 8.27 -2.52 0.96
C PRO A 340 9.34 -2.64 -0.13
N SER A 341 10.61 -2.44 0.23
CA SER A 341 11.79 -2.66 -0.61
C SER A 341 11.91 -4.15 -0.95
N SER A 342 11.80 -5.02 0.05
CA SER A 342 11.79 -6.48 -0.15
C SER A 342 10.54 -6.96 -0.92
N ILE A 343 9.36 -6.39 -0.66
CA ILE A 343 8.12 -6.71 -1.38
C ILE A 343 8.24 -6.34 -2.87
N ALA A 344 8.78 -5.16 -3.18
CA ALA A 344 9.00 -4.70 -4.56
C ALA A 344 10.02 -5.58 -5.31
N LYS A 345 11.15 -5.89 -4.65
CA LYS A 345 12.23 -6.72 -5.24
C LYS A 345 11.78 -8.16 -5.46
N PHE A 346 10.99 -8.72 -4.55
CA PHE A 346 10.39 -10.04 -4.71
C PHE A 346 9.29 -10.05 -5.80
N ALA A 347 8.48 -8.99 -5.90
CA ALA A 347 7.50 -8.85 -6.98
C ALA A 347 8.17 -8.78 -8.36
N TYR A 348 9.29 -8.05 -8.48
CA TYR A 348 10.08 -7.99 -9.71
C TYR A 348 10.74 -9.34 -10.05
N LEU A 349 11.39 -9.99 -9.08
CA LEU A 349 11.95 -11.35 -9.25
C LEU A 349 10.88 -12.33 -9.78
N LEU A 350 9.65 -12.23 -9.28
CA LEU A 350 8.53 -13.05 -9.71
C LEU A 350 7.90 -12.62 -11.05
N HIS A 351 8.05 -11.36 -11.48
CA HIS A 351 7.66 -10.94 -12.82
C HIS A 351 8.65 -11.53 -13.84
N HIS A 352 9.95 -11.37 -13.57
CA HIS A 352 11.06 -11.78 -14.43
C HIS A 352 11.22 -13.30 -14.56
N GLU A 353 11.22 -14.05 -13.45
CA GLU A 353 11.44 -15.51 -13.44
C GLU A 353 10.15 -16.34 -13.42
N GLY A 354 9.01 -15.70 -13.18
CA GLY A 354 7.77 -16.39 -12.82
C GLY A 354 7.84 -17.11 -11.46
N ALA A 355 6.70 -17.60 -10.99
CA ALA A 355 6.58 -18.28 -9.70
C ALA A 355 7.50 -19.51 -9.53
N GLY A 356 7.78 -20.24 -10.62
CA GLY A 356 8.65 -21.41 -10.60
C GLY A 356 10.14 -21.04 -10.57
N GLY A 357 10.58 -20.17 -11.48
CA GLY A 357 11.98 -19.74 -11.57
C GLY A 357 12.43 -18.99 -10.31
N ALA A 358 11.59 -18.11 -9.77
CA ALA A 358 11.89 -17.40 -8.52
C ALA A 358 12.09 -18.35 -7.33
N ARG A 359 11.28 -19.41 -7.19
CA ARG A 359 11.49 -20.44 -6.17
C ARG A 359 12.83 -21.15 -6.36
N SER A 360 13.18 -21.52 -7.60
CA SER A 360 14.47 -22.14 -7.91
C SER A 360 15.66 -21.21 -7.69
N PHE A 361 15.49 -19.90 -7.87
CA PHE A 361 16.50 -18.89 -7.58
C PHE A 361 16.73 -18.74 -6.07
N VAL A 362 15.66 -18.56 -5.29
CA VAL A 362 15.71 -18.44 -3.81
C VAL A 362 16.31 -19.70 -3.17
N ASN A 363 15.91 -20.88 -3.65
CA ASN A 363 16.41 -22.17 -3.14
C ASN A 363 17.76 -22.61 -3.77
N ASN A 364 18.40 -21.79 -4.60
CA ASN A 364 19.62 -22.12 -5.36
C ASN A 364 19.57 -23.45 -6.15
N SER A 365 18.36 -23.85 -6.57
CA SER A 365 18.07 -25.17 -7.14
C SER A 365 18.02 -25.21 -8.67
N PHE A 366 18.46 -24.15 -9.36
CA PHE A 366 18.70 -24.22 -10.81
C PHE A 366 19.82 -25.21 -11.14
N SER A 367 19.76 -25.84 -12.32
CA SER A 367 20.92 -26.54 -12.89
C SER A 367 21.93 -25.53 -13.45
N PRO A 368 23.23 -25.88 -13.56
CA PRO A 368 24.23 -24.99 -14.17
C PRO A 368 23.87 -24.61 -15.61
N GLU A 369 23.30 -25.54 -16.38
CA GLU A 369 22.89 -25.36 -17.77
C GLU A 369 21.73 -24.36 -17.86
N ARG A 370 20.72 -24.50 -16.98
CA ARG A 370 19.59 -23.56 -16.91
C ARG A 370 20.07 -22.16 -16.50
N ALA A 371 20.95 -22.05 -15.51
CA ALA A 371 21.53 -20.77 -15.09
C ALA A 371 22.36 -20.12 -16.22
N LYS A 372 23.12 -20.92 -16.97
CA LYS A 372 23.89 -20.46 -18.14
C LYS A 372 22.99 -19.98 -19.27
N LEU A 373 21.91 -20.70 -19.58
CA LEU A 373 20.91 -20.30 -20.58
C LEU A 373 20.21 -18.99 -20.18
N LEU A 374 19.83 -18.86 -18.91
CA LEU A 374 19.23 -17.64 -18.37
C LEU A 374 20.21 -16.45 -18.49
N LEU A 375 21.46 -16.59 -18.03
CA LEU A 375 22.48 -15.54 -18.15
C LEU A 375 22.72 -15.11 -19.61
N LEU A 376 22.81 -16.06 -20.53
CA LEU A 376 23.03 -15.76 -21.95
C LEU A 376 21.84 -15.02 -22.58
N ALA A 377 20.60 -15.31 -22.16
CA ALA A 377 19.41 -14.62 -22.66
C ALA A 377 19.41 -13.12 -22.30
N GLN A 378 19.86 -12.76 -21.10
CA GLN A 378 19.87 -11.37 -20.61
C GLN A 378 20.78 -10.42 -21.39
N PHE A 379 21.83 -10.96 -22.01
CA PHE A 379 22.76 -10.19 -22.84
C PHE A 379 22.37 -10.23 -24.34
N GLY A 380 21.43 -11.10 -24.70
CA GLY A 380 20.96 -11.30 -26.08
C GLY A 380 22.03 -11.74 -27.07
N ASN A 381 21.63 -11.91 -28.33
CA ASN A 381 22.51 -12.43 -29.39
C ASN A 381 23.79 -11.59 -29.60
N LYS A 382 23.72 -10.27 -29.37
CA LYS A 382 24.86 -9.34 -29.56
C LYS A 382 25.76 -9.21 -28.32
N GLY A 383 25.28 -9.53 -27.13
CA GLY A 383 26.07 -9.51 -25.89
C GLY A 383 26.64 -10.88 -25.47
N LYS A 384 26.44 -11.93 -26.29
CA LYS A 384 26.80 -13.33 -25.98
C LYS A 384 28.25 -13.51 -25.51
N GLN A 385 29.22 -12.82 -26.11
CA GLN A 385 30.62 -12.89 -25.67
C GLN A 385 30.82 -12.25 -24.29
N ASN A 386 30.22 -11.09 -24.06
CA ASN A 386 30.31 -10.37 -22.78
C ASN A 386 29.70 -11.18 -21.63
N ALA A 387 28.65 -11.97 -21.91
CA ALA A 387 28.08 -12.93 -20.95
C ALA A 387 29.02 -14.12 -20.66
N LEU A 388 29.76 -14.61 -21.66
CA LEU A 388 30.79 -15.64 -21.48
C LEU A 388 32.02 -15.10 -20.74
N GLU A 389 32.41 -13.85 -20.96
CA GLU A 389 33.45 -13.16 -20.18
C GLU A 389 33.02 -12.92 -18.73
N TYR A 390 31.77 -12.51 -18.51
CA TYR A 390 31.20 -12.40 -17.16
C TYR A 390 31.21 -13.76 -16.45
N LEU A 391 30.81 -14.84 -17.14
CA LEU A 391 30.86 -16.22 -16.64
C LEU A 391 32.28 -16.68 -16.26
N LYS A 392 33.32 -16.29 -17.02
CA LYS A 392 34.73 -16.58 -16.67
C LYS A 392 35.14 -15.99 -15.31
N ARG A 393 34.61 -14.82 -14.92
CA ARG A 393 34.90 -14.17 -13.62
C ARG A 393 34.48 -15.03 -12.42
N TYR A 394 33.50 -15.89 -12.60
CA TYR A 394 33.01 -16.86 -11.60
C TYR A 394 33.60 -18.26 -11.81
N LYS A 395 34.78 -18.38 -12.43
CA LYS A 395 35.45 -19.67 -12.77
C LYS A 395 34.55 -20.60 -13.61
N ASN A 396 33.63 -20.03 -14.38
CA ASN A 396 32.57 -20.71 -15.13
C ASN A 396 31.44 -21.36 -14.31
N ASP A 397 31.32 -21.07 -13.00
CA ASP A 397 30.09 -21.37 -12.25
C ASP A 397 28.94 -20.48 -12.74
N ALA A 398 28.07 -21.08 -13.53
CA ALA A 398 26.90 -20.42 -14.09
C ALA A 398 25.84 -20.09 -13.03
N LYS A 399 25.74 -20.85 -11.92
CA LYS A 399 24.82 -20.54 -10.82
C LYS A 399 25.30 -19.31 -10.07
N ALA A 400 26.59 -19.24 -9.72
CA ALA A 400 27.16 -18.08 -9.04
C ALA A 400 27.12 -16.82 -9.92
N ALA A 401 27.49 -16.93 -11.21
CA ALA A 401 27.43 -15.82 -12.15
C ALA A 401 26.00 -15.25 -12.30
N TYR A 402 25.04 -16.08 -12.68
CA TYR A 402 23.65 -15.67 -12.86
C TYR A 402 22.98 -15.23 -11.54
N GLY A 403 23.29 -15.96 -10.45
CA GLY A 403 22.83 -15.65 -9.09
C GLY A 403 23.28 -14.29 -8.59
N THR A 404 24.50 -13.85 -8.95
CA THR A 404 25.03 -12.53 -8.62
C THR A 404 24.49 -11.46 -9.58
N TRP A 405 24.43 -11.76 -10.89
CA TRP A 405 23.90 -10.85 -11.90
C TRP A 405 22.47 -10.39 -11.57
N LEU A 406 21.57 -11.33 -11.27
CA LEU A 406 20.16 -10.97 -11.03
C LEU A 406 19.95 -10.21 -9.71
N ARG A 407 20.75 -10.49 -8.67
CA ARG A 407 20.77 -9.68 -7.43
C ARG A 407 21.15 -8.23 -7.74
N VAL A 408 22.33 -8.03 -8.31
CA VAL A 408 22.85 -6.71 -8.67
C VAL A 408 21.92 -5.96 -9.62
N TYR A 409 21.33 -6.66 -10.59
CA TYR A 409 20.37 -6.07 -11.52
C TYR A 409 19.12 -5.57 -10.80
N ILE A 410 18.48 -6.41 -9.97
CA ILE A 410 17.25 -6.04 -9.26
C ILE A 410 17.52 -4.92 -8.24
N ASP A 411 18.62 -4.98 -7.51
CA ASP A 411 19.00 -3.94 -6.54
C ASP A 411 19.37 -2.60 -7.19
N ALA A 412 19.79 -2.60 -8.46
CA ALA A 412 20.04 -1.39 -9.23
C ALA A 412 18.80 -0.77 -9.90
N HIS A 413 17.71 -1.53 -10.08
CA HIS A 413 16.49 -1.09 -10.78
C HIS A 413 15.26 -0.92 -9.87
N ILE A 414 15.23 -1.58 -8.71
CA ILE A 414 14.13 -1.49 -7.73
C ILE A 414 14.56 -0.69 -6.51
N ASN A 415 14.29 0.61 -6.53
CA ASN A 415 14.45 1.51 -5.39
C ASN A 415 13.14 2.21 -5.05
N ILE A 416 12.54 1.90 -3.90
CA ILE A 416 11.30 2.52 -3.46
C ILE A 416 11.47 4.00 -3.05
N TYR A 417 12.69 4.41 -2.72
CA TYR A 417 12.98 5.77 -2.23
C TYR A 417 13.01 6.83 -3.33
N ASP A 418 12.95 6.45 -4.60
CA ASP A 418 12.77 7.41 -5.71
C ASP A 418 11.31 7.89 -5.83
N TYR A 419 10.40 7.29 -5.06
CA TYR A 419 8.98 7.62 -4.99
C TYR A 419 8.56 8.25 -3.65
N VAL A 420 9.52 8.50 -2.75
CA VAL A 420 9.31 9.09 -1.43
C VAL A 420 9.54 10.61 -1.51
N LEU A 421 8.52 11.39 -1.12
CA LEU A 421 8.60 12.86 -1.10
C LEU A 421 9.55 13.36 -0.01
N ASP A 422 9.37 12.85 1.21
CA ASP A 422 10.14 13.19 2.40
C ASP A 422 10.75 11.92 2.99
N LYS A 423 12.05 11.75 2.73
CA LYS A 423 12.83 10.60 3.17
C LYS A 423 13.08 10.62 4.69
N SER A 424 13.02 11.79 5.35
CA SER A 424 13.19 11.90 6.81
C SER A 424 12.03 11.26 7.59
N LYS A 425 10.85 11.16 6.97
CA LYS A 425 9.69 10.43 7.50
C LYS A 425 9.79 8.91 7.30
N THR A 426 10.98 8.37 7.00
CA THR A 426 11.21 6.95 6.74
C THR A 426 12.44 6.42 7.47
N SER A 427 12.55 5.09 7.59
CA SER A 427 13.69 4.40 8.21
C SER A 427 14.95 4.33 7.33
N GLY A 428 14.87 4.73 6.06
CA GLY A 428 15.95 4.55 5.07
C GLY A 428 16.27 3.10 4.69
N VAL A 429 15.51 2.11 5.16
CA VAL A 429 15.77 0.66 4.98
C VAL A 429 15.40 0.18 3.56
N ASN A 430 16.43 0.02 2.71
CA ASN A 430 16.28 -0.51 1.35
C ASN A 430 16.89 -1.92 1.24
N LEU A 431 16.23 -2.93 1.84
CA LEU A 431 16.74 -4.31 1.86
C LEU A 431 17.12 -4.80 0.46
N SER A 432 18.30 -5.38 0.34
CA SER A 432 18.80 -5.97 -0.91
C SER A 432 17.98 -7.19 -1.33
N LEU A 433 18.13 -7.66 -2.58
CA LEU A 433 17.53 -8.93 -3.00
C LEU A 433 18.10 -10.11 -2.19
N ASP A 434 19.38 -10.06 -1.77
CA ASP A 434 19.97 -11.13 -0.99
C ASP A 434 19.43 -11.18 0.44
N GLU A 435 19.22 -10.03 1.10
CA GLU A 435 18.55 -9.94 2.40
C GLU A 435 17.07 -10.37 2.29
N THR A 436 16.39 -9.98 1.20
CA THR A 436 15.05 -10.47 0.85
C THR A 436 15.01 -12.00 0.72
N ILE A 437 16.01 -12.59 0.07
CA ILE A 437 16.14 -14.05 -0.09
C ILE A 437 16.42 -14.74 1.25
N LYS A 438 17.25 -14.18 2.13
CA LYS A 438 17.49 -14.72 3.48
C LYS A 438 16.18 -14.83 4.28
N ILE A 439 15.35 -13.80 4.26
CA ILE A 439 14.03 -13.79 4.91
C ILE A 439 13.10 -14.86 4.31
N LEU A 440 13.06 -15.00 2.97
CA LEU A 440 12.26 -16.02 2.28
C LEU A 440 12.76 -17.44 2.55
N SER A 441 14.07 -17.65 2.67
CA SER A 441 14.68 -18.92 3.09
C SER A 441 14.50 -19.21 4.58
N GLY A 442 13.87 -18.31 5.34
CA GLY A 442 13.60 -18.47 6.76
C GLY A 442 14.80 -18.24 7.67
N GLN A 443 15.91 -17.73 7.14
CA GLN A 443 17.06 -17.31 7.94
C GLN A 443 16.70 -16.03 8.70
N THR A 444 17.09 -15.96 9.98
CA THR A 444 16.84 -14.79 10.83
C THR A 444 17.62 -13.59 10.33
N PHE A 445 16.95 -12.46 10.15
CA PHE A 445 17.53 -11.25 9.56
C PHE A 445 17.53 -10.08 10.53
N SER A 446 18.66 -9.37 10.59
CA SER A 446 18.83 -8.07 11.26
C SER A 446 19.16 -7.02 10.20
N PRO A 447 18.43 -5.88 10.14
CA PRO A 447 18.55 -4.93 9.04
C PRO A 447 19.88 -4.18 9.00
N THR A 448 20.58 -4.26 7.87
CA THR A 448 21.71 -3.38 7.54
C THR A 448 21.19 -1.99 7.18
N PRO A 449 21.66 -0.90 7.81
CA PRO A 449 21.27 0.45 7.40
C PRO A 449 21.96 0.85 6.09
N THR A 450 21.20 1.46 5.18
CA THR A 450 21.74 2.08 3.95
C THR A 450 22.71 3.20 4.33
N PRO A 451 23.93 3.28 3.76
CA PRO A 451 24.79 4.44 3.97
C PRO A 451 24.18 5.70 3.35
N THR A 452 23.99 6.72 4.17
CA THR A 452 23.75 8.10 3.72
C THR A 452 24.99 8.62 2.99
N PRO A 453 24.86 9.38 1.88
CA PRO A 453 25.99 10.09 1.27
C PRO A 453 26.55 11.20 2.18
#